data_AF-A0A1V9XSE0-F1
#
_entry.id   AF-A0A1V9XSE0-F1
#
_cell.length_a   1.000
_cell.length_b   1.000
_cell.length_c   1.000
_cell.angle_alpha   90.00
_cell.angle_beta   90.00
_cell.angle_gamma   90.00
#
_symmetry.space_group_name_H-M   'P 1'
#
loop_
_entity.id
_entity.type
_entity.pdbx_description
1 polymer ?
#
loop_
_entity_poly.entity_id
_entity_poly.type
_entity_poly.pdbx_seq_one_letter_code
_entity_poly.pdbx_strand_id
1 'polypeptide(L)'
;MDDVLFQLSRALLDDPPAGDPRWGRKGGRGKSALIHNQIADKAHAFDILIQFLKVNGVWKKLNGKVTVDGLELATRLALNEHREMLAMAEGLNATYEGIRSAQRILDTAMKRVAAARNEEAPSKSLSSRDLCFVRVSRIDEVLPEIQSYLDELIEDEDANLVEQMINANAVFAGALKGIKPIRDQFLATEPNLLETAEYVPWTARRLRVPVIRQCELSEEHALAHSFTSVDIKRQISTQMVDLTRSVLEDHVLHMKSLEISVPRNVVEAARQRMSGDRQKLIGFFYKSKQLDVATSLAEEFLEFPLLVRICEESNQQSKLFHYMDTFSKDNFSEFVFQYYVDSGKKDKLLAQPSAFNAELSRFLQSHGSLHWMHCVKSGDFLRACQSLKQLARKEQSLLKRKKIQVSLAKMSALACANAEEGEEELDEINAMADLVALQESLSLQILAKNGYSEDRCPVLSSTEMIKLICESNSQREQDYKLALDLVAFVQEEERATLRRDIWARAIIQDKWECYDGAYITDIMRDLLFFQVVELAFLQNYDLNEFMPSIDELLQSELLNDIRDSDSFQYILRAGYEHVMRMTAT
;
A
#
# COMPACT_ATOMS: atom_id res chain seq x y z
N MET A 1 45.07 -2.92 14.84
CA MET A 1 45.85 -3.08 13.58
C MET A 1 45.04 -2.56 12.42
N ASP A 2 43.77 -2.98 12.32
CA ASP A 2 42.80 -2.52 11.33
C ASP A 2 42.65 -0.99 11.29
N ASP A 3 42.40 -0.33 12.42
CA ASP A 3 42.28 1.15 12.47
C ASP A 3 43.55 1.89 12.04
N VAL A 4 44.72 1.34 12.39
CA VAL A 4 46.02 1.95 12.03
C VAL A 4 46.27 1.83 10.53
N LEU A 5 45.92 0.69 9.92
CA LEU A 5 46.00 0.49 8.47
C LEU A 5 45.00 1.38 7.73
N PHE A 6 43.79 1.53 8.27
CA PHE A 6 42.80 2.45 7.73
C PHE A 6 43.29 3.90 7.79
N GLN A 7 43.83 4.36 8.92
CA GLN A 7 44.42 5.69 9.06
C GLN A 7 45.63 5.90 8.14
N LEU A 8 46.49 4.89 7.98
CA LEU A 8 47.62 4.93 7.05
C LEU A 8 47.13 5.08 5.61
N SER A 9 46.09 4.34 5.22
CA SER A 9 45.52 4.44 3.88
C SER A 9 44.89 5.81 3.61
N ARG A 10 44.25 6.41 4.61
CA ARG A 10 43.74 7.79 4.54
C ARG A 10 44.88 8.81 4.44
N ALA A 11 45.93 8.64 5.22
CA ALA A 11 47.11 9.50 5.15
C ALA A 11 47.80 9.41 3.77
N LEU A 12 47.81 8.23 3.14
CA LEU A 12 48.34 8.05 1.79
C LEU A 12 47.49 8.78 0.73
N LEU A 13 46.16 8.79 0.89
CA LEU A 13 45.25 9.53 0.01
C LEU A 13 45.45 11.05 0.12
N ASP A 14 45.72 11.54 1.33
CA ASP A 14 45.84 12.97 1.64
C ASP A 14 47.29 13.50 1.56
N ASP A 15 48.29 12.65 1.27
CA ASP A 15 49.69 13.08 1.24
C ASP A 15 49.95 14.03 0.05
N PRO A 16 50.62 15.19 0.27
CA PRO A 16 51.02 16.07 -0.81
C PRO A 16 52.11 15.43 -1.70
N PRO A 17 52.13 15.75 -3.00
CA PRO A 17 53.08 15.19 -3.94
C PRO A 17 54.52 15.52 -3.54
N ALA A 18 55.32 14.49 -3.26
CA ALA A 18 56.71 14.67 -2.82
C ALA A 18 57.61 15.34 -3.87
N GLY A 19 57.27 15.22 -5.15
CA GLY A 19 58.05 15.78 -6.27
C GLY A 19 57.75 17.23 -6.63
N ASP A 20 56.73 17.86 -6.04
CA ASP A 20 56.33 19.23 -6.38
C ASP A 20 56.88 20.23 -5.35
N PRO A 21 57.84 21.09 -5.74
CA PRO A 21 58.47 22.04 -4.82
C PRO A 21 57.49 23.13 -4.31
N ARG A 22 56.33 23.31 -4.96
CA ARG A 22 55.29 24.29 -4.54
C ARG A 22 54.66 23.97 -3.18
N TRP A 23 54.80 22.72 -2.72
CA TRP A 23 54.28 22.23 -1.44
C TRP A 23 55.29 22.31 -0.30
N GLY A 24 56.46 22.92 -0.51
CA GLY A 24 57.43 23.22 0.55
C GLY A 24 58.29 22.05 1.02
N ARG A 25 58.13 20.83 0.48
CA ARG A 25 58.99 19.68 0.78
C ARG A 25 60.30 19.76 -0.02
N LYS A 26 61.40 20.07 0.66
CA LYS A 26 62.75 20.02 0.05
C LYS A 26 63.21 18.56 -0.04
N GLY A 27 63.35 18.03 -1.27
CA GLY A 27 64.13 16.82 -1.53
C GLY A 27 63.46 15.62 -2.22
N GLY A 28 62.22 15.72 -2.70
CA GLY A 28 61.61 14.61 -3.42
C GLY A 28 62.10 14.48 -4.86
N ARG A 29 62.75 13.37 -5.21
CA ARG A 29 63.01 12.96 -6.60
C ARG A 29 61.73 12.36 -7.22
N GLY A 30 60.69 13.17 -7.38
CA GLY A 30 59.43 12.78 -8.05
C GLY A 30 59.33 13.36 -9.46
N LYS A 31 58.70 12.63 -10.39
CA LYS A 31 58.58 13.00 -11.81
C LYS A 31 57.30 13.79 -12.16
N SER A 32 56.41 14.06 -11.20
CA SER A 32 55.01 14.35 -11.50
C SER A 32 54.52 15.66 -10.88
N ALA A 33 54.63 16.77 -11.62
CA ALA A 33 54.03 18.06 -11.24
C ALA A 33 52.56 18.21 -11.72
N LEU A 34 52.11 17.36 -12.64
CA LEU A 34 50.76 17.37 -13.20
C LEU A 34 49.79 16.60 -12.30
N ILE A 35 48.60 17.16 -12.07
CA ILE A 35 47.54 16.56 -11.22
C ILE A 35 47.19 15.13 -11.67
N HIS A 36 47.06 14.90 -12.98
CA HIS A 36 46.81 13.57 -13.54
C HIS A 36 47.82 12.52 -13.05
N ASN A 37 49.12 12.84 -13.15
CA ASN A 37 50.19 11.95 -12.72
C ASN A 37 50.23 11.80 -11.20
N GLN A 38 49.84 12.83 -10.43
CA GLN A 38 49.76 12.74 -8.97
C GLN A 38 48.70 11.73 -8.52
N ILE A 39 47.51 11.76 -9.14
CA ILE A 39 46.43 10.82 -8.82
C ILE A 39 46.84 9.39 -9.24
N ALA A 40 47.43 9.23 -10.43
CA ALA A 40 47.94 7.94 -10.90
C ALA A 40 49.04 7.38 -10.00
N ASP A 41 49.99 8.22 -9.54
CA ASP A 41 51.05 7.83 -8.61
C ASP A 41 50.44 7.40 -7.25
N LYS A 42 49.40 8.08 -6.76
CA LYS A 42 48.65 7.70 -5.55
C LYS A 42 47.90 6.37 -5.72
N ALA A 43 47.24 6.17 -6.86
CA ALA A 43 46.57 4.92 -7.19
C ALA A 43 47.57 3.74 -7.25
N HIS A 44 48.72 3.96 -7.87
CA HIS A 44 49.78 2.94 -7.94
C HIS A 44 50.40 2.65 -6.57
N ALA A 45 50.66 3.68 -5.75
CA ALA A 45 51.14 3.49 -4.38
C ALA A 45 50.13 2.70 -3.52
N PHE A 46 48.84 2.98 -3.70
CA PHE A 46 47.77 2.23 -3.05
C PHE A 46 47.72 0.77 -3.53
N ASP A 47 47.87 0.51 -4.82
CA ASP A 47 47.97 -0.86 -5.36
C ASP A 47 49.13 -1.65 -4.76
N ILE A 48 50.32 -1.02 -4.67
CA ILE A 48 51.49 -1.64 -4.06
C ILE A 48 51.22 -1.96 -2.58
N LEU A 49 50.57 -1.06 -1.84
CA LEU A 49 50.18 -1.30 -0.46
C LEU A 49 49.26 -2.52 -0.34
N ILE A 50 48.21 -2.62 -1.17
CA ILE A 50 47.29 -3.76 -1.17
C ILE A 50 48.01 -5.04 -1.56
N GLN A 51 48.87 -5.01 -2.58
CA GLN A 51 49.66 -6.16 -3.00
C GLN A 51 50.61 -6.62 -1.89
N PHE A 52 51.27 -5.69 -1.21
CA PHE A 52 52.13 -5.97 -0.06
C PHE A 52 51.34 -6.65 1.08
N LEU A 53 50.14 -6.16 1.39
CA LEU A 53 49.26 -6.76 2.39
C LEU A 53 48.83 -8.19 2.00
N LYS A 54 48.58 -8.43 0.70
CA LYS A 54 48.22 -9.76 0.17
C LYS A 54 49.41 -10.74 0.21
N VAL A 55 50.59 -10.34 -0.26
CA VAL A 55 51.80 -11.17 -0.30
C VAL A 55 52.26 -11.58 1.10
N ASN A 56 52.18 -10.67 2.08
CA ASN A 56 52.58 -10.96 3.46
C ASN A 56 51.50 -11.69 4.29
N GLY A 57 50.36 -12.04 3.68
CA GLY A 57 49.26 -12.74 4.34
C GLY A 57 48.56 -11.93 5.44
N VAL A 58 48.84 -10.63 5.55
CA VAL A 58 48.20 -9.71 6.50
C VAL A 58 46.75 -9.49 6.07
N TRP A 59 46.48 -9.42 4.76
CA TRP A 59 45.14 -9.24 4.20
C TRP A 59 44.10 -10.20 4.80
N LYS A 60 44.42 -11.51 4.84
CA LYS A 60 43.52 -12.55 5.39
C LYS A 60 43.29 -12.43 6.90
N LYS A 61 44.16 -11.71 7.63
CA LYS A 61 44.04 -11.48 9.07
C LYS A 61 43.22 -10.22 9.40
N LEU A 62 42.94 -9.37 8.41
CA LEU A 62 42.06 -8.20 8.54
C LEU A 62 40.60 -8.65 8.52
N ASN A 63 40.11 -9.19 9.63
CA ASN A 63 38.69 -9.52 9.84
C ASN A 63 38.00 -8.55 10.81
N GLY A 64 38.72 -7.52 11.27
CA GLY A 64 38.16 -6.50 12.14
C GLY A 64 37.20 -5.55 11.41
N LYS A 65 36.42 -4.82 12.21
CA LYS A 65 35.52 -3.77 11.77
C LYS A 65 36.11 -2.40 12.11
N VAL A 66 35.93 -1.44 11.21
CA VAL A 66 36.31 -0.03 11.40
C VAL A 66 35.04 0.80 11.32
N THR A 67 34.90 1.78 12.22
CA THR A 67 33.77 2.71 12.19
C THR A 67 34.04 3.82 11.18
N VAL A 68 33.24 3.88 10.12
CA VAL A 68 33.27 4.94 9.10
C VAL A 68 31.89 5.60 9.06
N ASP A 69 31.83 6.91 9.32
CA ASP A 69 30.60 7.71 9.36
C ASP A 69 29.51 7.12 10.28
N GLY A 70 29.91 6.54 11.42
CA GLY A 70 29.01 5.95 12.42
C GLY A 70 28.56 4.51 12.12
N LEU A 71 28.99 3.91 11.01
CA LEU A 71 28.71 2.51 10.66
C LEU A 71 29.95 1.64 10.77
N GLU A 72 29.78 0.43 11.31
CA GLU A 72 30.86 -0.56 11.39
C GLU A 72 31.01 -1.31 10.07
N LEU A 73 32.11 -1.06 9.36
CA LEU A 73 32.43 -1.72 8.09
C LEU A 73 33.59 -2.69 8.24
N ALA A 74 33.59 -3.75 7.45
CA ALA A 74 34.76 -4.62 7.35
C ALA A 74 35.95 -3.82 6.82
N THR A 75 37.10 -3.95 7.47
CA THR A 75 38.32 -3.18 7.14
C THR A 75 38.71 -3.28 5.67
N ARG A 76 38.53 -4.46 5.05
CA ARG A 76 38.83 -4.68 3.62
C ARG A 76 37.92 -3.90 2.68
N LEU A 77 36.63 -3.79 3.02
CA LEU A 77 35.67 -3.00 2.26
C LEU A 77 36.01 -1.52 2.38
N ALA A 78 36.32 -1.04 3.59
CA ALA A 78 36.73 0.35 3.83
C ALA A 78 38.01 0.73 3.05
N LEU A 79 38.97 -0.19 2.91
CA LEU A 79 40.13 0.01 2.03
C LEU A 79 39.74 0.04 0.54
N ASN A 80 38.76 -0.76 0.12
CA ASN A 80 38.26 -0.68 -1.25
C ASN A 80 37.56 0.67 -1.52
N GLU A 81 36.81 1.21 -0.56
CA GLU A 81 36.20 2.54 -0.69
C GLU A 81 37.24 3.64 -0.92
N HIS A 82 38.41 3.56 -0.28
CA HIS A 82 39.52 4.47 -0.54
C HIS A 82 40.05 4.38 -1.97
N ARG A 83 40.03 3.18 -2.58
CA ARG A 83 40.36 3.03 -4.00
C ARG A 83 39.27 3.59 -4.91
N GLU A 84 38.01 3.41 -4.55
CA GLU A 84 36.88 4.00 -5.26
C GLU A 84 36.95 5.54 -5.24
N MET A 85 37.39 6.16 -4.13
CA MET A 85 37.61 7.61 -4.05
C MET A 85 38.72 8.10 -4.99
N LEU A 86 39.80 7.33 -5.16
CA LEU A 86 40.85 7.63 -6.15
C LEU A 86 40.30 7.55 -7.58
N ALA A 87 39.47 6.55 -7.87
CA ALA A 87 38.84 6.42 -9.18
C ALA A 87 37.87 7.57 -9.48
N MET A 88 37.16 8.06 -8.45
CA MET A 88 36.38 9.30 -8.58
C MET A 88 37.27 10.49 -8.92
N ALA A 89 38.42 10.64 -8.26
CA ALA A 89 39.37 11.71 -8.55
C ALA A 89 39.92 11.64 -9.98
N GLU A 90 40.24 10.44 -10.46
CA GLU A 90 40.64 10.20 -11.86
C GLU A 90 39.52 10.59 -12.83
N GLY A 91 38.28 10.18 -12.54
CA GLY A 91 37.10 10.51 -13.34
C GLY A 91 36.82 12.02 -13.41
N LEU A 92 36.89 12.71 -12.27
CA LEU A 92 36.74 14.17 -12.20
C LEU A 92 37.85 14.89 -12.99
N ASN A 93 39.10 14.45 -12.88
CA ASN A 93 40.20 15.05 -13.62
C ASN A 93 40.08 14.80 -15.13
N ALA A 94 39.70 13.59 -15.55
CA ALA A 94 39.44 13.29 -16.96
C ALA A 94 38.31 14.14 -17.54
N THR A 95 37.26 14.38 -16.76
CA THR A 95 36.12 15.22 -17.18
C THR A 95 36.51 16.68 -17.27
N TYR A 96 37.35 17.16 -16.33
CA TYR A 96 37.93 18.50 -16.38
C TYR A 96 38.79 18.70 -17.64
N GLU A 97 39.63 17.73 -18.00
CA GLU A 97 40.50 17.82 -19.18
C GLU A 97 39.73 17.69 -20.50
N GLY A 98 38.65 16.89 -20.51
CA GLY A 98 37.85 16.61 -21.70
C GLY A 98 36.82 17.69 -22.05
N ILE A 99 36.23 18.37 -21.07
CA ILE A 99 35.10 19.29 -21.29
C ILE A 99 35.45 20.69 -20.79
N ARG A 100 35.79 21.61 -21.71
CA ARG A 100 36.15 23.01 -21.38
C ARG A 100 35.05 23.77 -20.65
N SER A 101 33.79 23.54 -21.00
CA SER A 101 32.63 24.19 -20.37
C SER A 101 32.42 23.73 -18.92
N ALA A 102 32.81 22.50 -18.59
CA ALA A 102 32.75 21.95 -17.22
C ALA A 102 33.86 22.49 -16.31
N GLN A 103 34.97 22.98 -16.88
CA GLN A 103 36.08 23.55 -16.10
C GLN A 103 35.64 24.75 -15.26
N ARG A 104 34.77 25.61 -15.81
CA ARG A 104 34.28 26.80 -15.10
C ARG A 104 33.44 26.46 -13.87
N ILE A 105 32.58 25.45 -13.99
CA ILE A 105 31.75 24.95 -12.88
C ILE A 105 32.66 24.33 -11.81
N LEU A 106 33.58 23.45 -12.23
CA LEU A 106 34.51 22.77 -11.33
C LEU A 106 35.42 23.75 -10.60
N ASP A 107 35.97 24.76 -11.29
CA ASP A 107 36.83 25.77 -10.67
C ASP A 107 36.07 26.62 -9.65
N THR A 108 34.78 26.90 -9.89
CA THR A 108 33.93 27.65 -8.96
C THR A 108 33.58 26.82 -7.73
N ALA A 109 33.16 25.56 -7.93
CA ALA A 109 32.89 24.63 -6.85
C ALA A 109 34.15 24.35 -6.00
N MET A 110 35.30 24.10 -6.63
CA MET A 110 36.56 23.86 -5.93
C MET A 110 37.03 25.08 -5.12
N LYS A 111 36.76 26.31 -5.58
CA LYS A 111 37.02 27.52 -4.78
C LYS A 111 36.12 27.59 -3.55
N ARG A 112 34.83 27.26 -3.67
CA ARG A 112 33.89 27.23 -2.54
C ARG A 112 34.27 26.17 -1.53
N VAL A 113 34.62 24.95 -1.99
CA VAL A 113 35.15 23.88 -1.13
C VAL A 113 36.43 24.32 -0.40
N ALA A 114 37.39 24.92 -1.12
CA ALA A 114 38.62 25.40 -0.51
C ALA A 114 38.36 26.50 0.55
N ALA A 115 37.40 27.39 0.29
CA ALA A 115 36.97 28.41 1.24
C ALA A 115 36.27 27.80 2.46
N ALA A 116 35.36 26.85 2.27
CA ALA A 116 34.65 26.15 3.34
C ALA A 116 35.60 25.37 4.27
N ARG A 117 36.71 24.86 3.71
CA ARG A 117 37.76 24.16 4.47
C ARG A 117 38.69 25.08 5.25
N ASN A 118 38.63 26.39 5.05
CA ASN A 118 39.58 27.37 5.61
C ASN A 118 41.05 27.00 5.35
N GLU A 119 41.35 26.44 4.17
CA GLU A 119 42.71 26.02 3.81
C GLU A 119 43.41 27.11 3.01
N GLU A 120 44.45 27.72 3.59
CA GLU A 120 45.32 28.65 2.87
C GLU A 120 46.36 27.89 2.05
N ALA A 121 46.49 28.28 0.78
CA ALA A 121 47.50 27.71 -0.11
C ALA A 121 48.91 28.00 0.44
N PRO A 122 49.79 26.99 0.59
CA PRO A 122 51.14 27.18 1.13
C PRO A 122 52.03 28.05 0.23
N SER A 123 51.62 28.30 -1.02
CA SER A 123 52.24 29.28 -1.92
C SER A 123 51.18 29.94 -2.81
N LYS A 124 51.42 31.19 -3.24
CA LYS A 124 50.52 31.95 -4.12
C LYS A 124 50.34 31.35 -5.53
N SER A 125 51.12 30.33 -5.88
CA SER A 125 51.09 29.64 -7.17
C SER A 125 50.30 28.33 -7.17
N LEU A 126 49.73 27.94 -6.03
CA LEU A 126 48.82 26.80 -5.92
C LEU A 126 47.39 27.27 -6.07
N SER A 127 46.64 26.59 -6.95
CA SER A 127 45.23 26.87 -7.18
C SER A 127 44.35 26.13 -6.17
N SER A 128 43.11 26.59 -5.99
CA SER A 128 42.09 25.87 -5.20
C SER A 128 41.86 24.44 -5.73
N ARG A 129 42.09 24.21 -7.02
CA ARG A 129 42.07 22.88 -7.65
C ARG A 129 43.16 21.97 -7.09
N ASP A 130 44.39 22.47 -6.98
CA ASP A 130 45.51 21.69 -6.45
C ASP A 130 45.27 21.28 -4.98
N LEU A 131 44.63 22.14 -4.18
CA LEU A 131 44.25 21.84 -2.79
C LEU A 131 43.17 20.74 -2.71
N CYS A 132 42.17 20.78 -3.58
CA CYS A 132 41.10 19.77 -3.60
C CYS A 132 41.60 18.39 -4.05
N PHE A 133 42.44 18.31 -5.08
CA PHE A 133 42.96 17.02 -5.58
C PHE A 133 44.06 16.41 -4.70
N VAL A 134 44.65 17.18 -3.79
CA VAL A 134 45.59 16.65 -2.80
C VAL A 134 44.86 15.89 -1.68
N ARG A 135 43.68 16.35 -1.27
CA ARG A 135 42.85 15.67 -0.25
C ARG A 135 41.76 14.83 -0.89
N VAL A 136 42.16 13.69 -1.48
CA VAL A 136 41.26 12.78 -2.19
C VAL A 136 40.19 12.19 -1.25
N SER A 137 40.47 12.08 0.06
CA SER A 137 39.51 11.55 1.03
C SER A 137 38.24 12.40 1.24
N ARG A 138 38.26 13.64 0.74
CA ARG A 138 37.13 14.59 0.82
C ARG A 138 36.68 15.10 -0.54
N ILE A 139 37.01 14.41 -1.62
CA ILE A 139 36.70 14.89 -2.97
C ILE A 139 35.19 14.89 -3.27
N ASP A 140 34.42 14.16 -2.47
CA ASP A 140 32.95 14.12 -2.47
C ASP A 140 32.29 15.47 -2.18
N GLU A 141 32.93 16.35 -1.39
CA GLU A 141 32.41 17.69 -1.07
C GLU A 141 32.26 18.60 -2.30
N VAL A 142 32.94 18.29 -3.41
CA VAL A 142 32.84 19.08 -4.65
C VAL A 142 31.47 18.94 -5.29
N LEU A 143 30.83 17.78 -5.19
CA LEU A 143 29.56 17.51 -5.87
C LEU A 143 28.39 18.32 -5.27
N PRO A 144 28.17 18.37 -3.94
CA PRO A 144 27.16 19.25 -3.33
C PRO A 144 27.35 20.73 -3.67
N GLU A 145 28.59 21.22 -3.69
CA GLU A 145 28.88 22.63 -4.00
C GLU A 145 28.56 23.00 -5.45
N ILE A 146 28.68 22.05 -6.39
CA ILE A 146 28.19 22.23 -7.76
C ILE A 146 26.68 22.45 -7.76
N GLN A 147 25.94 21.77 -6.88
CA GLN A 147 24.48 21.90 -6.82
C GLN A 147 24.05 23.22 -6.22
N SER A 148 24.69 23.65 -5.13
CA SER A 148 24.43 24.97 -4.56
C SER A 148 24.71 26.08 -5.58
N TYR A 149 25.76 25.91 -6.40
CA TYR A 149 26.01 26.83 -7.51
C TYR A 149 24.91 26.76 -8.59
N LEU A 150 24.39 25.58 -8.93
CA LEU A 150 23.25 25.46 -9.86
C LEU A 150 21.97 26.07 -9.30
N ASP A 151 21.67 25.89 -8.00
CA ASP A 151 20.50 26.48 -7.35
C ASP A 151 20.56 28.03 -7.40
N GLU A 152 21.74 28.63 -7.18
CA GLU A 152 21.94 30.09 -7.36
C GLU A 152 21.71 30.53 -8.81
N LEU A 153 22.20 29.77 -9.80
CA LEU A 153 21.98 30.08 -11.22
C LEU A 153 20.51 29.96 -11.63
N ILE A 154 19.73 29.14 -10.92
CA ILE A 154 18.28 29.03 -11.10
C ILE A 154 17.58 30.26 -10.53
N GLU A 155 17.98 30.73 -9.34
CA GLU A 155 17.47 31.98 -8.74
C GLU A 155 17.77 33.21 -9.63
N ASP A 156 18.92 33.22 -10.29
CA ASP A 156 19.36 34.30 -11.18
C ASP A 156 18.74 34.24 -12.61
N GLU A 157 17.92 33.22 -12.92
CA GLU A 157 17.28 32.99 -14.24
C GLU A 157 18.27 33.01 -15.43
N ASP A 158 19.45 32.42 -15.25
CA ASP A 158 20.52 32.51 -16.24
C ASP A 158 20.19 31.80 -17.58
N ALA A 159 20.41 32.49 -18.70
CA ALA A 159 20.11 31.97 -20.05
C ALA A 159 20.94 30.72 -20.45
N ASN A 160 22.06 30.47 -19.76
CA ASN A 160 22.93 29.32 -20.00
C ASN A 160 22.68 28.14 -19.04
N LEU A 161 21.62 28.20 -18.24
CA LEU A 161 21.31 27.20 -17.21
C LEU A 161 21.32 25.77 -17.77
N VAL A 162 20.68 25.53 -18.92
CA VAL A 162 20.62 24.20 -19.55
C VAL A 162 22.01 23.67 -19.92
N GLU A 163 22.91 24.51 -20.42
CA GLU A 163 24.28 24.10 -20.74
C GLU A 163 25.08 23.79 -19.46
N GLN A 164 24.93 24.62 -18.42
CA GLN A 164 25.56 24.36 -17.12
C GLN A 164 25.05 23.07 -16.47
N MET A 165 23.76 22.74 -16.63
CA MET A 165 23.17 21.49 -16.15
C MET A 165 23.70 20.25 -16.89
N ILE A 166 23.87 20.31 -18.22
CA ILE A 166 24.50 19.22 -18.99
C ILE A 166 25.94 19.00 -18.53
N ASN A 167 26.68 20.08 -18.30
CA ASN A 167 28.05 20.01 -17.83
C ASN A 167 28.12 19.42 -16.41
N ALA A 168 27.22 19.83 -15.52
CA ALA A 168 27.12 19.24 -14.18
C ALA A 168 26.78 17.75 -14.27
N ASN A 169 25.77 17.36 -15.04
CA ASN A 169 25.42 15.95 -15.25
C ASN A 169 26.59 15.13 -15.81
N ALA A 170 27.37 15.69 -16.73
CA ALA A 170 28.59 15.06 -17.24
C ALA A 170 29.67 14.90 -16.16
N VAL A 171 29.84 15.88 -15.27
CA VAL A 171 30.75 15.81 -14.12
C VAL A 171 30.32 14.73 -13.13
N PHE A 172 29.05 14.68 -12.75
CA PHE A 172 28.52 13.64 -11.88
C PHE A 172 28.67 12.24 -12.51
N ALA A 173 28.33 12.08 -13.79
CA ALA A 173 28.47 10.80 -14.48
C ALA A 173 29.95 10.38 -14.63
N GLY A 174 30.83 11.32 -14.96
CA GLY A 174 32.28 11.10 -15.06
C GLY A 174 32.91 10.69 -13.73
N ALA A 175 32.48 11.31 -12.63
CA ALA A 175 32.92 10.98 -11.27
C ALA A 175 32.55 9.55 -10.85
N LEU A 176 31.35 9.09 -11.24
CA LEU A 176 30.82 7.79 -10.83
C LEU A 176 31.24 6.62 -11.75
N LYS A 177 31.54 6.89 -13.03
CA LYS A 177 31.85 5.87 -14.03
C LYS A 177 32.99 4.92 -13.65
N GLY A 178 34.01 5.41 -12.94
CA GLY A 178 35.18 4.62 -12.53
C GLY A 178 34.96 3.71 -11.32
N ILE A 179 33.87 3.92 -10.57
CA ILE A 179 33.66 3.27 -9.26
C ILE A 179 33.16 1.83 -9.43
N LYS A 180 32.13 1.65 -10.27
CA LYS A 180 31.50 0.34 -10.52
C LYS A 180 32.48 -0.79 -10.89
N PRO A 181 33.35 -0.64 -11.91
CA PRO A 181 34.21 -1.76 -12.33
C PRO A 181 35.18 -2.20 -11.23
N ILE A 182 35.67 -1.26 -10.42
CA ILE A 182 36.57 -1.55 -9.30
C ILE A 182 35.83 -2.33 -8.22
N ARG A 183 34.59 -1.92 -7.92
CA ARG A 183 33.74 -2.60 -6.95
C ARG A 183 33.39 -4.01 -7.38
N ASP A 184 32.97 -4.20 -8.62
CA ASP A 184 32.61 -5.51 -9.16
C ASP A 184 33.81 -6.47 -9.16
N GLN A 185 35.00 -5.97 -9.54
CA GLN A 185 36.23 -6.76 -9.49
C GLN A 185 36.60 -7.17 -8.06
N PHE A 186 36.40 -6.28 -7.09
CA PHE A 186 36.67 -6.56 -5.69
C PHE A 186 35.69 -7.59 -5.12
N LEU A 187 34.39 -7.41 -5.34
CA LEU A 187 33.34 -8.31 -4.87
C LEU A 187 33.43 -9.70 -5.52
N ALA A 188 33.86 -9.78 -6.79
CA ALA A 188 34.15 -11.07 -7.44
C ALA A 188 35.30 -11.83 -6.78
N THR A 189 36.24 -11.11 -6.16
CA THR A 189 37.41 -11.70 -5.49
C THR A 189 37.08 -12.15 -4.05
N GLU A 190 36.21 -11.41 -3.34
CA GLU A 190 35.85 -11.67 -1.95
C GLU A 190 34.31 -11.60 -1.71
N PRO A 191 33.51 -12.55 -2.25
CA PRO A 191 32.05 -12.51 -2.14
C PRO A 191 31.54 -12.66 -0.70
N ASN A 192 32.25 -13.44 0.12
CA ASN A 192 31.86 -13.76 1.50
C ASN A 192 31.87 -12.55 2.44
N LEU A 193 32.45 -11.41 2.03
CA LEU A 193 32.48 -10.20 2.87
C LEU A 193 31.10 -9.56 3.03
N LEU A 194 30.24 -9.66 2.02
CA LEU A 194 28.87 -9.15 2.06
C LEU A 194 27.97 -9.92 3.03
N GLU A 195 28.36 -11.14 3.41
CA GLU A 195 27.62 -12.01 4.33
C GLU A 195 27.93 -11.69 5.81
N THR A 196 29.05 -10.98 6.08
CA THR A 196 29.59 -10.81 7.43
C THR A 196 29.12 -9.55 8.17
N ALA A 197 28.66 -8.52 7.43
CA ALA A 197 28.19 -7.27 8.00
C ALA A 197 27.28 -6.51 7.03
N GLU A 198 26.48 -5.57 7.55
CA GLU A 198 25.78 -4.59 6.72
C GLU A 198 26.79 -3.77 5.91
N TYR A 199 26.62 -3.77 4.58
CA TYR A 199 27.45 -2.99 3.68
C TYR A 199 26.60 -1.93 3.00
N VAL A 200 26.83 -0.68 3.39
CA VAL A 200 26.31 0.50 2.68
C VAL A 200 27.48 1.14 1.93
N PRO A 201 27.50 1.12 0.58
CA PRO A 201 28.54 1.79 -0.18
C PRO A 201 28.65 3.27 0.21
N TRP A 202 29.86 3.81 0.32
CA TRP A 202 30.06 5.24 0.58
C TRP A 202 29.35 6.16 -0.44
N THR A 203 29.18 5.71 -1.69
CA THR A 203 28.40 6.41 -2.72
C THR A 203 26.93 6.57 -2.31
N ALA A 204 26.30 5.54 -1.74
CA ALA A 204 24.95 5.63 -1.18
C ALA A 204 24.90 6.49 0.11
N ARG A 205 25.97 6.50 0.91
CA ARG A 205 26.03 7.28 2.16
C ARG A 205 26.16 8.78 1.92
N ARG A 206 27.01 9.19 0.98
CA ARG A 206 27.39 10.59 0.80
C ARG A 206 26.89 11.22 -0.49
N LEU A 207 26.70 10.44 -1.55
CA LEU A 207 26.40 10.96 -2.89
C LEU A 207 24.94 10.75 -3.32
N ARG A 208 24.17 9.91 -2.62
CA ARG A 208 22.76 9.65 -2.94
C ARG A 208 21.92 10.92 -3.04
N VAL A 209 21.96 11.75 -1.99
CA VAL A 209 21.15 12.97 -1.91
C VAL A 209 21.55 13.97 -3.02
N PRO A 210 22.86 14.24 -3.23
CA PRO A 210 23.28 15.03 -4.37
C PRO A 210 22.80 14.46 -5.71
N VAL A 211 23.04 13.19 -6.00
CA VAL A 211 22.68 12.64 -7.32
C VAL A 211 21.17 12.70 -7.57
N ILE A 212 20.32 12.44 -6.56
CA ILE A 212 18.86 12.58 -6.69
C ILE A 212 18.47 14.04 -6.95
N ARG A 213 19.03 15.00 -6.20
CA ARG A 213 18.76 16.43 -6.40
C ARG A 213 19.18 16.88 -7.81
N GLN A 214 20.28 16.36 -8.34
CA GLN A 214 20.72 16.68 -9.70
C GLN A 214 19.73 16.18 -10.77
N CYS A 215 19.17 14.99 -10.56
CA CYS A 215 18.11 14.44 -11.42
C CYS A 215 16.80 15.24 -11.31
N GLU A 216 16.42 15.68 -10.10
CA GLU A 216 15.27 16.56 -9.87
C GLU A 216 15.41 17.88 -10.62
N LEU A 217 16.52 18.58 -10.42
CA LEU A 217 16.82 19.84 -11.11
C LEU A 217 16.80 19.66 -12.64
N SER A 218 17.37 18.57 -13.14
CA SER A 218 17.38 18.23 -14.57
C SER A 218 15.98 17.99 -15.14
N GLU A 219 15.05 17.42 -14.37
CA GLU A 219 13.66 17.27 -14.80
C GLU A 219 12.92 18.60 -14.81
N GLU A 220 12.96 19.32 -13.69
CA GLU A 220 12.24 20.58 -13.47
C GLU A 220 12.66 21.67 -14.46
N HIS A 221 13.96 21.82 -14.71
CA HIS A 221 14.50 22.95 -15.47
C HIS A 221 14.99 22.58 -16.87
N ALA A 222 15.38 21.33 -17.15
CA ALA A 222 15.93 21.00 -18.47
C ALA A 222 14.94 20.25 -19.38
N LEU A 223 14.11 19.37 -18.81
CA LEU A 223 13.13 18.59 -19.59
C LEU A 223 11.81 19.32 -19.79
N ALA A 224 11.35 20.10 -18.80
CA ALA A 224 10.13 20.89 -18.87
C ALA A 224 10.25 22.11 -19.80
N HIS A 225 11.45 22.65 -20.01
CA HIS A 225 11.65 23.79 -20.89
C HIS A 225 11.35 23.40 -22.36
N SER A 226 10.37 24.10 -22.94
CA SER A 226 9.83 23.80 -24.27
C SER A 226 10.78 24.18 -25.42
N PHE A 227 11.84 24.93 -25.12
CA PHE A 227 12.80 25.47 -26.09
C PHE A 227 14.06 24.59 -26.31
N THR A 228 14.23 23.52 -25.54
CA THR A 228 15.42 22.66 -25.63
C THR A 228 15.35 21.72 -26.84
N SER A 229 16.40 21.72 -27.68
CA SER A 229 16.52 20.81 -28.85
C SER A 229 16.39 19.33 -28.46
N VAL A 230 15.83 18.51 -29.36
CA VAL A 230 15.62 17.07 -29.16
C VAL A 230 16.93 16.34 -28.82
N ASP A 231 18.05 16.75 -29.42
CA ASP A 231 19.37 16.15 -29.17
C ASP A 231 19.87 16.43 -27.75
N ILE A 232 19.65 17.65 -27.25
CA ILE A 232 20.02 18.04 -25.89
C ILE A 232 19.14 17.30 -24.88
N LYS A 233 17.83 17.18 -25.14
CA LYS A 233 16.94 16.38 -24.28
C LYS A 233 17.40 14.92 -24.22
N ARG A 234 17.78 14.32 -25.35
CA ARG A 234 18.33 12.95 -25.40
C ARG A 234 19.65 12.81 -24.64
N GLN A 235 20.54 13.79 -24.74
CA GLN A 235 21.80 13.79 -24.02
C GLN A 235 21.59 13.86 -22.51
N ILE A 236 20.76 14.78 -22.03
CA ILE A 236 20.41 14.93 -20.62
C ILE A 236 19.77 13.65 -20.09
N SER A 237 18.89 13.05 -20.88
CA SER A 237 18.19 11.82 -20.47
C SER A 237 19.14 10.64 -20.36
N THR A 238 20.07 10.49 -21.31
CA THR A 238 21.13 9.46 -21.21
C THR A 238 21.97 9.66 -19.95
N GLN A 239 22.37 10.90 -19.66
CA GLN A 239 23.14 11.20 -18.44
C GLN A 239 22.35 10.92 -17.16
N MET A 240 21.07 11.32 -17.11
CA MET A 240 20.18 11.04 -15.98
C MET A 240 19.97 9.53 -15.78
N VAL A 241 19.91 8.74 -16.86
CA VAL A 241 19.84 7.27 -16.78
C VAL A 241 21.09 6.70 -16.13
N ASP A 242 22.28 7.17 -16.51
CA ASP A 242 23.54 6.71 -15.92
C ASP A 242 23.63 7.05 -14.43
N LEU A 243 23.21 8.26 -14.05
CA LEU A 243 23.13 8.68 -12.65
C LEU A 243 22.12 7.84 -11.85
N THR A 244 20.93 7.62 -12.41
CA THR A 244 19.89 6.79 -11.80
C THR A 244 20.37 5.36 -11.61
N ARG A 245 20.98 4.77 -12.63
CA ARG A 245 21.55 3.41 -12.56
C ARG A 245 22.58 3.30 -11.44
N SER A 246 23.50 4.27 -11.31
CA SER A 246 24.50 4.24 -10.24
C SER A 246 23.86 4.23 -8.85
N VAL A 247 22.84 5.04 -8.60
CA VAL A 247 22.15 5.08 -7.30
C VAL A 247 21.39 3.78 -7.02
N LEU A 248 20.67 3.27 -8.03
CA LEU A 248 19.87 2.06 -7.86
C LEU A 248 20.71 0.79 -7.72
N GLU A 249 21.85 0.70 -8.41
CA GLU A 249 22.82 -0.39 -8.21
C GLU A 249 23.40 -0.39 -6.80
N ASP A 250 23.71 0.78 -6.24
CA ASP A 250 24.17 0.91 -4.86
C ASP A 250 23.10 0.39 -3.87
N HIS A 251 21.82 0.66 -4.14
CA HIS A 251 20.72 0.13 -3.34
C HIS A 251 20.56 -1.39 -3.45
N VAL A 252 20.74 -1.96 -4.65
CA VAL A 252 20.74 -3.42 -4.84
C VAL A 252 21.87 -4.08 -4.03
N LEU A 253 23.05 -3.47 -3.99
CA LEU A 253 24.17 -3.94 -3.18
C LEU A 253 23.87 -3.86 -1.68
N HIS A 254 23.28 -2.75 -1.22
CA HIS A 254 22.84 -2.61 0.17
C HIS A 254 21.82 -3.69 0.54
N MET A 255 20.83 -3.93 -0.31
CA MET A 255 19.83 -4.98 -0.11
C MET A 255 20.42 -6.38 -0.02
N LYS A 256 21.37 -6.73 -0.90
CA LYS A 256 22.06 -8.04 -0.85
C LYS A 256 22.82 -8.25 0.47
N SER A 257 23.40 -7.19 1.04
CA SER A 257 24.08 -7.28 2.35
C SER A 257 23.11 -7.44 3.53
N LEU A 258 21.90 -6.86 3.40
CA LEU A 258 20.87 -6.85 4.44
C LEU A 258 20.09 -8.17 4.55
N GLU A 259 19.93 -8.91 3.44
CA GLU A 259 19.15 -10.16 3.40
C GLU A 259 19.72 -11.28 4.30
N ILE A 260 21.00 -11.18 4.69
CA ILE A 260 21.72 -12.23 5.40
C ILE A 260 21.95 -11.90 6.88
N SER A 261 22.04 -10.61 7.26
CA SER A 261 22.72 -10.22 8.52
C SER A 261 21.96 -9.30 9.49
N VAL A 262 20.76 -8.79 9.16
CA VAL A 262 20.13 -7.68 9.92
C VAL A 262 18.67 -7.94 10.33
N PRO A 263 18.19 -7.43 11.49
CA PRO A 263 16.77 -7.50 11.90
C PRO A 263 15.78 -6.93 10.88
N ARG A 264 14.62 -7.60 10.75
CA ARG A 264 13.56 -7.30 9.75
C ARG A 264 13.17 -5.83 9.64
N ASN A 265 13.10 -5.10 10.75
CA ASN A 265 12.67 -3.68 10.76
C ASN A 265 13.61 -2.74 9.99
N VAL A 266 14.93 -2.98 10.05
CA VAL A 266 15.92 -2.16 9.35
C VAL A 266 15.92 -2.50 7.85
N VAL A 267 15.71 -3.78 7.52
CA VAL A 267 15.52 -4.25 6.14
C VAL A 267 14.26 -3.65 5.52
N GLU A 268 13.15 -3.60 6.26
CA GLU A 268 11.91 -2.98 5.82
C GLU A 268 12.05 -1.47 5.62
N ALA A 269 12.71 -0.76 6.54
CA ALA A 269 12.98 0.67 6.39
C ALA A 269 13.89 0.97 5.18
N ALA A 270 14.92 0.14 4.93
CA ALA A 270 15.79 0.27 3.76
C ALA A 270 15.03 -0.03 2.45
N ARG A 271 14.17 -1.07 2.43
CA ARG A 271 13.28 -1.38 1.30
C ARG A 271 12.32 -0.24 1.00
N GLN A 272 11.73 0.38 2.02
CA GLN A 272 10.84 1.54 1.86
C GLN A 272 11.56 2.76 1.28
N ARG A 273 12.77 3.08 1.77
CA ARG A 273 13.57 4.18 1.22
C ARG A 273 13.96 3.92 -0.24
N MET A 274 14.41 2.70 -0.54
CA MET A 274 14.73 2.29 -1.92
C MET A 274 13.50 2.39 -2.82
N SER A 275 12.33 1.92 -2.38
CA SER A 275 11.10 2.03 -3.15
C SER A 275 10.69 3.49 -3.38
N GLY A 276 10.82 4.36 -2.38
CA GLY A 276 10.57 5.79 -2.53
C GLY A 276 11.52 6.45 -3.54
N ASP A 277 12.81 6.19 -3.43
CA ASP A 277 13.84 6.75 -4.32
C ASP A 277 13.68 6.21 -5.76
N ARG A 278 13.41 4.91 -5.92
CA ARG A 278 13.10 4.29 -7.21
C ARG A 278 11.85 4.91 -7.87
N GLN A 279 10.76 5.06 -7.13
CA GLN A 279 9.53 5.67 -7.66
C GLN A 279 9.75 7.12 -8.10
N LYS A 280 10.54 7.90 -7.35
CA LYS A 280 10.88 9.27 -7.72
C LYS A 280 11.74 9.32 -8.98
N LEU A 281 12.87 8.59 -8.97
CA LEU A 281 13.84 8.62 -10.06
C LEU A 281 13.25 8.13 -11.39
N ILE A 282 12.54 6.99 -11.37
CA ILE A 282 11.90 6.46 -12.58
C ILE A 282 10.64 7.30 -12.94
N GLY A 283 9.99 7.88 -11.92
CA GLY A 283 8.88 8.83 -12.10
C GLY A 283 9.26 10.07 -12.92
N PHE A 284 10.51 10.56 -12.84
CA PHE A 284 10.98 11.68 -13.67
C PHE A 284 10.97 11.36 -15.17
N PHE A 285 11.36 10.13 -15.55
CA PHE A 285 11.31 9.68 -16.96
C PHE A 285 9.87 9.49 -17.46
N TYR A 286 8.97 9.07 -16.56
CA TYR A 286 7.55 8.97 -16.87
C TYR A 286 6.91 10.36 -17.11
N LYS A 287 7.15 11.34 -16.24
CA LYS A 287 6.65 12.72 -16.42
C LYS A 287 7.15 13.37 -17.72
N SER A 288 8.42 13.12 -18.07
CA SER A 288 9.04 13.60 -19.31
C SER A 288 8.64 12.83 -20.57
N LYS A 289 7.70 11.86 -20.47
CA LYS A 289 7.15 11.03 -21.56
C LYS A 289 8.17 10.11 -22.26
N GLN A 290 9.28 9.79 -21.61
CA GLN A 290 10.26 8.83 -22.15
C GLN A 290 9.93 7.41 -21.71
N LEU A 291 8.85 6.87 -22.26
CA LEU A 291 8.27 5.60 -21.82
C LEU A 291 9.21 4.41 -22.05
N ASP A 292 10.00 4.40 -23.12
CA ASP A 292 10.92 3.30 -23.43
C ASP A 292 12.05 3.17 -22.39
N VAL A 293 12.62 4.32 -21.99
CA VAL A 293 13.68 4.40 -20.98
C VAL A 293 13.12 4.11 -19.59
N ALA A 294 11.93 4.62 -19.28
CA ALA A 294 11.25 4.32 -18.03
C ALA A 294 10.90 2.83 -17.93
N THR A 295 10.52 2.18 -19.04
CA THR A 295 10.22 0.74 -19.08
C THR A 295 11.47 -0.10 -18.80
N SER A 296 12.59 0.18 -19.49
CA SER A 296 13.82 -0.60 -19.28
C SER A 296 14.39 -0.45 -17.86
N LEU A 297 14.34 0.75 -17.29
CA LEU A 297 14.72 0.96 -15.89
C LEU A 297 13.76 0.30 -14.91
N ALA A 298 12.45 0.32 -15.19
CA ALA A 298 11.45 -0.34 -14.34
C ALA A 298 11.57 -1.87 -14.38
N GLU A 299 11.95 -2.45 -15.51
CA GLU A 299 12.30 -3.87 -15.65
C GLU A 299 13.58 -4.21 -14.87
N GLU A 300 14.65 -3.43 -15.06
CA GLU A 300 15.96 -3.67 -14.44
C GLU A 300 15.90 -3.60 -12.91
N PHE A 301 15.12 -2.67 -12.36
CA PHE A 301 15.05 -2.41 -10.91
C PHE A 301 13.74 -2.84 -10.24
N LEU A 302 12.87 -3.55 -10.97
CA LEU A 302 11.61 -4.11 -10.48
C LEU A 302 10.68 -3.07 -9.82
N GLU A 303 10.40 -1.97 -10.54
CA GLU A 303 9.39 -0.98 -10.13
C GLU A 303 8.03 -1.30 -10.73
N PHE A 304 7.35 -2.24 -10.08
CA PHE A 304 6.09 -2.80 -10.54
C PHE A 304 4.95 -1.78 -10.69
N PRO A 305 4.70 -0.84 -9.75
CA PRO A 305 3.57 0.09 -9.87
C PRO A 305 3.67 1.01 -11.08
N LEU A 306 4.88 1.45 -11.44
CA LEU A 306 5.11 2.34 -12.57
C LEU A 306 5.07 1.56 -13.90
N LEU A 307 5.59 0.33 -13.92
CA LEU A 307 5.52 -0.54 -15.09
C LEU A 307 4.06 -0.79 -15.51
N VAL A 308 3.17 -1.06 -14.54
CA VAL A 308 1.73 -1.25 -14.83
C VAL A 308 1.10 0.02 -15.42
N ARG A 309 1.44 1.20 -14.89
CA ARG A 309 0.97 2.48 -15.44
C ARG A 309 1.44 2.69 -16.88
N ILE A 310 2.73 2.47 -17.16
CA ILE A 310 3.31 2.62 -18.50
C ILE A 310 2.69 1.63 -19.49
N CYS A 311 2.50 0.36 -19.09
CA CYS A 311 1.91 -0.66 -19.95
C CYS A 311 0.44 -0.35 -20.30
N GLU A 312 -0.33 0.20 -19.35
CA GLU A 312 -1.72 0.61 -19.59
C GLU A 312 -1.84 1.84 -20.48
N GLU A 313 -0.95 2.83 -20.32
CA GLU A 313 -0.92 4.01 -21.20
C GLU A 313 -0.46 3.67 -22.62
N SER A 314 0.50 2.74 -22.74
CA SER A 314 0.99 2.25 -24.02
C SER A 314 0.03 1.23 -24.66
N ASN A 315 -1.04 0.84 -23.96
CA ASN A 315 -2.01 -0.19 -24.36
C ASN A 315 -1.37 -1.55 -24.75
N GLN A 316 -0.23 -1.90 -24.15
CA GLN A 316 0.55 -3.10 -24.45
C GLN A 316 0.21 -4.25 -23.48
N GLN A 317 -1.01 -4.79 -23.58
CA GLN A 317 -1.49 -5.87 -22.71
C GLN A 317 -0.64 -7.17 -22.81
N SER A 318 -0.11 -7.47 -23.99
CA SER A 318 0.74 -8.65 -24.19
C SER A 318 2.04 -8.59 -23.39
N LYS A 319 2.65 -7.40 -23.25
CA LYS A 319 3.85 -7.24 -22.41
C LYS A 319 3.52 -7.34 -20.93
N LEU A 320 2.38 -6.79 -20.51
CA LEU A 320 1.90 -6.93 -19.14
C LEU A 320 1.74 -8.40 -18.74
N PHE A 321 1.12 -9.22 -19.59
CA PHE A 321 0.99 -10.66 -19.34
C PHE A 321 2.35 -11.38 -19.34
N HIS A 322 3.28 -10.97 -20.19
CA HIS A 322 4.64 -11.52 -20.16
C HIS A 322 5.38 -11.16 -18.85
N TYR A 323 5.20 -9.95 -18.32
CA TYR A 323 5.74 -9.58 -17.02
C TYR A 323 5.07 -10.31 -15.86
N MET A 324 3.75 -10.58 -15.95
CA MET A 324 3.06 -11.42 -14.96
C MET A 324 3.58 -12.86 -14.91
N ASP A 325 3.98 -13.41 -16.05
CA ASP A 325 4.60 -14.75 -16.12
C ASP A 325 6.05 -14.71 -15.59
N THR A 326 6.84 -13.76 -16.09
CA THR A 326 8.27 -13.61 -15.75
C THR A 326 8.50 -13.27 -14.28
N PHE A 327 7.66 -12.42 -13.69
CA PHE A 327 7.76 -11.93 -12.31
C PHE A 327 6.73 -12.57 -11.36
N SER A 328 6.22 -13.76 -11.69
CA SER A 328 5.29 -14.52 -10.83
C SER A 328 5.83 -14.77 -9.42
N LYS A 329 7.15 -14.93 -9.28
CA LYS A 329 7.83 -15.15 -7.98
C LYS A 329 7.82 -13.91 -7.06
N ASP A 330 7.69 -12.72 -7.64
CA ASP A 330 7.75 -11.45 -6.91
C ASP A 330 6.35 -10.85 -6.63
N ASN A 331 5.28 -11.66 -6.82
CA ASN A 331 3.88 -11.25 -6.68
C ASN A 331 3.50 -10.03 -7.55
N PHE A 332 4.07 -9.91 -8.76
CA PHE A 332 3.73 -8.81 -9.68
C PHE A 332 2.22 -8.71 -9.97
N SER A 333 1.54 -9.86 -10.03
CA SER A 333 0.10 -9.94 -10.24
C SER A 333 -0.72 -9.19 -9.18
N GLU A 334 -0.31 -9.21 -7.91
CA GLU A 334 -0.99 -8.46 -6.83
C GLU A 334 -0.91 -6.95 -7.06
N PHE A 335 0.23 -6.43 -7.55
CA PHE A 335 0.38 -5.01 -7.88
C PHE A 335 -0.49 -4.61 -9.08
N VAL A 336 -0.60 -5.48 -10.09
CA VAL A 336 -1.50 -5.28 -11.23
C VAL A 336 -2.95 -5.23 -10.75
N PHE A 337 -3.36 -6.13 -9.85
CA PHE A 337 -4.72 -6.17 -9.32
C PHE A 337 -5.03 -4.94 -8.46
N GLN A 338 -4.11 -4.54 -7.59
CA GLN A 338 -4.25 -3.32 -6.79
C GLN A 338 -4.43 -2.09 -7.68
N TYR A 339 -3.62 -1.96 -8.72
CA TYR A 339 -3.75 -0.85 -9.67
C TYR A 339 -5.11 -0.84 -10.39
N TYR A 340 -5.62 -2.01 -10.79
CA TYR A 340 -6.92 -2.10 -11.45
C TYR A 340 -8.10 -1.81 -10.51
N VAL A 341 -7.99 -2.19 -9.24
CA VAL A 341 -8.97 -1.83 -8.19
C VAL A 341 -8.96 -0.32 -7.96
N ASP A 342 -7.79 0.28 -7.77
CA ASP A 342 -7.62 1.72 -7.53
C ASP A 342 -8.06 2.57 -8.73
N SER A 343 -7.80 2.09 -9.95
CA SER A 343 -8.22 2.75 -11.19
C SER A 343 -9.70 2.52 -11.53
N GLY A 344 -10.42 1.69 -10.77
CA GLY A 344 -11.82 1.35 -11.01
C GLY A 344 -12.07 0.54 -12.31
N LYS A 345 -11.04 0.04 -12.99
CA LYS A 345 -11.15 -0.71 -14.25
C LYS A 345 -11.49 -2.19 -14.01
N LYS A 346 -12.64 -2.44 -13.39
CA LYS A 346 -13.13 -3.78 -13.02
C LYS A 346 -13.30 -4.71 -14.23
N ASP A 347 -13.67 -4.16 -15.38
CA ASP A 347 -13.87 -4.93 -16.61
C ASP A 347 -12.58 -5.58 -17.09
N LYS A 348 -11.46 -4.85 -17.02
CA LYS A 348 -10.14 -5.37 -17.42
C LYS A 348 -9.59 -6.39 -16.43
N LEU A 349 -9.84 -6.21 -15.12
CA LEU A 349 -9.47 -7.17 -14.08
C LEU A 349 -10.19 -8.51 -14.28
N LEU A 350 -11.46 -8.47 -14.69
CA LEU A 350 -12.26 -9.67 -14.90
C LEU A 350 -12.18 -10.25 -16.32
N ALA A 351 -11.45 -9.61 -17.22
CA ALA A 351 -11.16 -10.09 -18.58
C ALA A 351 -9.77 -10.75 -18.67
N GLN A 352 -9.11 -10.97 -17.55
CA GLN A 352 -7.78 -11.55 -17.53
C GLN A 352 -7.78 -13.05 -17.88
N PRO A 353 -6.65 -13.57 -18.42
CA PRO A 353 -6.50 -14.98 -18.75
C PRO A 353 -6.70 -15.89 -17.54
N SER A 354 -7.24 -17.09 -17.79
CA SER A 354 -7.57 -18.07 -16.75
C SER A 354 -6.38 -18.57 -15.92
N ALA A 355 -5.15 -18.39 -16.44
CA ALA A 355 -3.91 -18.73 -15.72
C ALA A 355 -3.74 -17.93 -14.42
N PHE A 356 -4.22 -16.69 -14.37
CA PHE A 356 -4.08 -15.81 -13.20
C PHE A 356 -5.30 -15.86 -12.26
N ASN A 357 -6.30 -16.70 -12.55
CA ASN A 357 -7.53 -16.78 -11.74
C ASN A 357 -7.26 -17.24 -10.31
N ALA A 358 -6.25 -18.08 -10.07
CA ALA A 358 -5.91 -18.54 -8.72
C ALA A 358 -5.31 -17.42 -7.85
N GLU A 359 -4.38 -16.65 -8.40
CA GLU A 359 -3.76 -15.49 -7.74
C GLU A 359 -4.77 -14.35 -7.56
N LEU A 360 -5.61 -14.13 -8.58
CA LEU A 360 -6.71 -13.17 -8.51
C LEU A 360 -7.74 -13.58 -7.45
N SER A 361 -8.04 -14.87 -7.30
CA SER A 361 -8.91 -15.37 -6.23
C SER A 361 -8.33 -15.07 -4.84
N ARG A 362 -7.03 -15.31 -4.63
CA ARG A 362 -6.35 -15.02 -3.36
C ARG A 362 -6.38 -13.53 -3.04
N PHE A 363 -6.10 -12.69 -4.02
CA PHE A 363 -6.13 -11.24 -3.87
C PHE A 363 -7.57 -10.75 -3.59
N LEU A 364 -8.55 -11.23 -4.36
CA LEU A 364 -9.94 -10.80 -4.24
C LEU A 364 -10.65 -11.31 -2.98
N GLN A 365 -10.16 -12.36 -2.29
CA GLN A 365 -10.69 -12.75 -0.98
C GLN A 365 -10.68 -11.59 0.03
N SER A 366 -9.68 -10.70 -0.06
CA SER A 366 -9.61 -9.48 0.75
C SER A 366 -10.68 -8.44 0.35
N HIS A 367 -11.12 -8.46 -0.91
CA HIS A 367 -12.13 -7.59 -1.49
C HIS A 367 -13.43 -8.35 -1.80
N GLY A 368 -14.20 -8.67 -0.75
CA GLY A 368 -15.43 -9.48 -0.84
C GLY A 368 -16.50 -8.97 -1.82
N SER A 369 -16.51 -7.68 -2.18
CA SER A 369 -17.45 -7.13 -3.16
C SER A 369 -17.13 -7.50 -4.63
N LEU A 370 -15.88 -7.86 -4.92
CA LEU A 370 -15.42 -8.25 -6.26
C LEU A 370 -15.15 -9.76 -6.38
N HIS A 371 -14.95 -10.42 -5.23
CA HIS A 371 -14.70 -11.86 -5.16
C HIS A 371 -15.82 -12.68 -5.81
N TRP A 372 -17.09 -12.43 -5.46
CA TRP A 372 -18.21 -13.20 -6.00
C TRP A 372 -18.31 -13.12 -7.53
N MET A 373 -17.98 -11.98 -8.13
CA MET A 373 -18.05 -11.79 -9.58
C MET A 373 -16.95 -12.57 -10.31
N HIS A 374 -15.76 -12.68 -9.70
CA HIS A 374 -14.68 -13.50 -10.22
C HIS A 374 -14.97 -14.99 -10.06
N CYS A 375 -15.53 -15.41 -8.93
CA CYS A 375 -15.94 -16.80 -8.70
C CYS A 375 -17.03 -17.26 -9.68
N VAL A 376 -18.03 -16.41 -9.96
CA VAL A 376 -19.07 -16.71 -10.99
C VAL A 376 -18.45 -16.89 -12.37
N LYS A 377 -17.46 -16.07 -12.74
CA LYS A 377 -16.73 -16.23 -14.02
C LYS A 377 -15.85 -17.48 -14.05
N SER A 378 -15.29 -17.88 -12.91
CA SER A 378 -14.42 -19.05 -12.80
C SER A 378 -15.21 -20.36 -12.71
N GLY A 379 -16.54 -20.30 -12.53
CA GLY A 379 -17.41 -21.48 -12.34
C GLY A 379 -17.49 -21.98 -10.90
N ASP A 380 -16.82 -21.31 -9.95
CA ASP A 380 -16.80 -21.66 -8.53
C ASP A 380 -17.99 -21.06 -7.79
N PHE A 381 -19.19 -21.60 -8.01
CA PHE A 381 -20.43 -21.06 -7.44
C PHE A 381 -20.52 -21.16 -5.91
N LEU A 382 -19.87 -22.16 -5.30
CA LEU A 382 -19.85 -22.34 -3.84
C LEU A 382 -19.14 -21.17 -3.12
N ARG A 383 -17.96 -20.78 -3.61
CA ARG A 383 -17.20 -19.64 -3.06
C ARG A 383 -17.90 -18.31 -3.34
N ALA A 384 -18.57 -18.19 -4.49
CA ALA A 384 -19.42 -17.04 -4.77
C ALA A 384 -20.55 -16.92 -3.74
N CYS A 385 -21.22 -18.03 -3.42
CA CYS A 385 -22.28 -18.11 -2.42
C CYS A 385 -21.78 -17.66 -1.04
N GLN A 386 -20.67 -18.22 -0.54
CA GLN A 386 -20.08 -17.87 0.75
C GLN A 386 -19.69 -16.39 0.84
N SER A 387 -19.10 -15.84 -0.23
CA SER A 387 -18.73 -14.42 -0.28
C SER A 387 -19.96 -13.50 -0.35
N LEU A 388 -21.01 -13.89 -1.07
CA LEU A 388 -22.27 -13.14 -1.11
C LEU A 388 -22.99 -13.19 0.24
N LYS A 389 -22.96 -14.33 0.93
CA LYS A 389 -23.47 -14.49 2.30
C LYS A 389 -22.73 -13.59 3.28
N GLN A 390 -21.41 -13.54 3.23
CA GLN A 390 -20.62 -12.62 4.05
C GLN A 390 -20.92 -11.15 3.74
N LEU A 391 -21.13 -10.81 2.47
CA LEU A 391 -21.50 -9.46 2.06
C LEU A 391 -22.90 -9.08 2.55
N ALA A 392 -23.87 -10.00 2.43
CA ALA A 392 -25.24 -9.84 2.92
C ALA A 392 -25.33 -9.68 4.44
N ARG A 393 -24.45 -10.35 5.20
CA ARG A 393 -24.35 -10.15 6.67
C ARG A 393 -23.78 -8.78 7.04
N LYS A 394 -22.82 -8.28 6.24
CA LYS A 394 -22.19 -6.95 6.47
C LYS A 394 -23.08 -5.79 5.98
N GLU A 395 -24.02 -6.05 5.08
CA GLU A 395 -24.90 -5.03 4.54
C GLU A 395 -26.00 -4.66 5.53
N GLN A 396 -25.85 -3.52 6.19
CA GLN A 396 -26.86 -2.93 7.07
C GLN A 396 -27.48 -1.65 6.49
N SER A 397 -26.90 -1.12 5.40
CA SER A 397 -27.17 0.24 4.93
C SER A 397 -28.36 0.35 3.99
N LEU A 398 -28.57 -0.65 3.12
CA LEU A 398 -29.66 -0.65 2.15
C LEU A 398 -30.33 -2.02 2.05
N LEU A 399 -31.64 -2.07 2.34
CA LEU A 399 -32.47 -3.27 2.18
C LEU A 399 -32.44 -3.82 0.75
N LYS A 400 -32.60 -2.95 -0.27
CA LYS A 400 -32.57 -3.34 -1.69
C LYS A 400 -31.26 -4.03 -2.06
N ARG A 401 -30.14 -3.57 -1.50
CA ARG A 401 -28.82 -4.16 -1.75
C ARG A 401 -28.66 -5.51 -1.08
N LYS A 402 -29.12 -5.66 0.17
CA LYS A 402 -29.16 -6.94 0.87
C LYS A 402 -30.03 -7.96 0.13
N LYS A 403 -31.20 -7.54 -0.37
CA LYS A 403 -32.07 -8.39 -1.21
C LYS A 403 -31.35 -8.91 -2.44
N ILE A 404 -30.73 -8.04 -3.22
CA ILE A 404 -29.99 -8.43 -4.43
C ILE A 404 -28.87 -9.43 -4.08
N GLN A 405 -28.13 -9.18 -3.00
CA GLN A 405 -27.06 -10.08 -2.56
C GLN A 405 -27.59 -11.45 -2.13
N VAL A 406 -28.69 -11.51 -1.37
CA VAL A 406 -29.33 -12.76 -0.93
C VAL A 406 -29.92 -13.52 -2.11
N SER A 407 -30.61 -12.84 -3.03
CA SER A 407 -31.13 -13.47 -4.25
C SER A 407 -30.03 -14.02 -5.14
N LEU A 408 -28.91 -13.29 -5.31
CA LEU A 408 -27.73 -13.77 -6.02
C LEU A 408 -27.06 -14.94 -5.30
N ALA A 409 -27.00 -14.92 -3.96
CA ALA A 409 -26.46 -16.02 -3.17
C ALA A 409 -27.30 -17.29 -3.38
N LYS A 410 -28.65 -17.16 -3.31
CA LYS A 410 -29.59 -18.26 -3.57
C LYS A 410 -29.43 -18.85 -4.97
N MET A 411 -29.34 -18.00 -5.99
CA MET A 411 -29.10 -18.47 -7.37
C MET A 411 -27.74 -19.16 -7.52
N SER A 412 -26.71 -18.67 -6.83
CA SER A 412 -25.37 -19.29 -6.87
C SER A 412 -25.36 -20.64 -6.15
N ALA A 413 -26.05 -20.78 -5.02
CA ALA A 413 -26.22 -22.04 -4.31
C ALA A 413 -26.96 -23.07 -5.19
N LEU A 414 -28.05 -22.66 -5.83
CA LEU A 414 -28.83 -23.53 -6.73
C LEU A 414 -28.07 -23.93 -8.01
N ALA A 415 -27.14 -23.08 -8.48
CA ALA A 415 -26.30 -23.38 -9.62
C ALA A 415 -25.10 -24.27 -9.28
N CYS A 416 -24.85 -24.56 -7.99
CA CYS A 416 -23.75 -25.42 -7.58
C CYS A 416 -24.05 -26.88 -7.92
N ALA A 417 -23.07 -27.59 -8.51
CA ALA A 417 -23.22 -29.00 -8.88
C ALA A 417 -23.12 -29.96 -7.67
N ASN A 418 -22.64 -29.48 -6.51
CA ASN A 418 -22.53 -30.25 -5.28
C ASN A 418 -23.79 -30.03 -4.43
N ALA A 419 -24.69 -31.02 -4.42
CA ALA A 419 -26.00 -30.90 -3.77
C ALA A 419 -25.90 -30.75 -2.23
N GLU A 420 -25.01 -31.48 -1.57
CA GLU A 420 -24.98 -31.56 -0.10
C GLU A 420 -24.46 -30.26 0.57
N GLU A 421 -23.32 -29.72 0.12
CA GLU A 421 -22.79 -28.46 0.65
C GLU A 421 -23.62 -27.23 0.22
N GLY A 422 -24.37 -27.37 -0.87
CA GLY A 422 -25.29 -26.34 -1.36
C GLY A 422 -26.56 -26.24 -0.51
N GLU A 423 -27.08 -27.36 -0.01
CA GLU A 423 -28.33 -27.42 0.77
C GLU A 423 -28.20 -26.76 2.15
N GLU A 424 -27.12 -27.01 2.91
CA GLU A 424 -26.91 -26.35 4.22
C GLU A 424 -26.78 -24.82 4.08
N GLU A 425 -26.03 -24.38 3.07
CA GLU A 425 -25.89 -22.94 2.77
C GLU A 425 -27.21 -22.34 2.25
N LEU A 426 -28.05 -23.13 1.57
CA LEU A 426 -29.34 -22.70 1.05
C LEU A 426 -30.36 -22.45 2.17
N ASP A 427 -30.38 -23.27 3.21
CA ASP A 427 -31.30 -23.10 4.34
C ASP A 427 -31.02 -21.80 5.10
N GLU A 428 -29.75 -21.50 5.38
CA GLU A 428 -29.36 -20.23 5.98
C GLU A 428 -29.71 -19.02 5.08
N ILE A 429 -29.56 -19.17 3.76
CA ILE A 429 -29.92 -18.13 2.78
C ILE A 429 -31.43 -17.94 2.70
N ASN A 430 -32.21 -19.01 2.78
CA ASN A 430 -33.67 -18.95 2.81
C ASN A 430 -34.13 -18.19 4.06
N ALA A 431 -33.59 -18.50 5.24
CA ALA A 431 -33.91 -17.75 6.46
C ALA A 431 -33.58 -16.25 6.34
N MET A 432 -32.45 -15.90 5.71
CA MET A 432 -32.12 -14.49 5.42
C MET A 432 -33.06 -13.85 4.39
N ALA A 433 -33.53 -14.61 3.40
CA ALA A 433 -34.49 -14.15 2.40
C ALA A 433 -35.88 -13.92 3.02
N ASP A 434 -36.31 -14.79 3.92
CA ASP A 434 -37.57 -14.69 4.64
C ASP A 434 -37.58 -13.43 5.52
N LEU A 435 -36.49 -13.15 6.24
CA LEU A 435 -36.34 -11.89 6.98
C LEU A 435 -36.43 -10.64 6.10
N VAL A 436 -35.84 -10.68 4.89
CA VAL A 436 -35.94 -9.56 3.94
C VAL A 436 -37.37 -9.43 3.41
N ALA A 437 -38.07 -10.53 3.14
CA ALA A 437 -39.46 -10.54 2.70
C ALA A 437 -40.39 -9.99 3.79
N LEU A 438 -40.18 -10.36 5.06
CA LEU A 438 -40.92 -9.83 6.21
C LEU A 438 -40.73 -8.32 6.36
N GLN A 439 -39.50 -7.82 6.11
CA GLN A 439 -39.24 -6.38 6.10
C GLN A 439 -39.92 -5.66 4.92
N GLU A 440 -40.13 -6.32 3.77
CA GLU A 440 -40.86 -5.74 2.63
C GLU A 440 -42.38 -5.70 2.86
N SER A 441 -42.92 -6.65 3.61
CA SER A 441 -44.35 -6.67 3.95
C SER A 441 -44.75 -5.66 5.03
N LEU A 442 -43.80 -4.93 5.63
CA LEU A 442 -44.10 -3.83 6.54
C LEU A 442 -44.88 -2.72 5.82
N SER A 443 -46.01 -2.32 6.39
CA SER A 443 -46.87 -1.27 5.86
C SER A 443 -46.10 0.06 5.68
N LEU A 444 -46.21 0.68 4.49
CA LEU A 444 -45.62 2.00 4.16
C LEU A 444 -45.99 3.11 5.17
N GLN A 445 -47.10 2.96 5.89
CA GLN A 445 -47.55 3.89 6.92
C GLN A 445 -46.67 3.86 8.19
N ILE A 446 -46.16 2.69 8.57
CA ILE A 446 -45.24 2.51 9.70
C ILE A 446 -43.87 3.11 9.36
N LEU A 447 -43.42 2.89 8.12
CA LEU A 447 -42.16 3.43 7.62
C LEU A 447 -42.21 4.97 7.51
N ALA A 448 -43.31 5.52 7.02
CA ALA A 448 -43.51 6.97 6.90
C ALA A 448 -43.59 7.68 8.26
N LYS A 449 -44.25 7.08 9.27
CA LYS A 449 -44.32 7.63 10.63
C LYS A 449 -42.94 7.73 11.31
N ASN A 450 -42.03 6.83 10.96
CA ASN A 450 -40.68 6.76 11.53
C ASN A 450 -39.61 7.44 10.65
N GLY A 451 -40.02 8.16 9.60
CA GLY A 451 -39.12 8.94 8.75
C GLY A 451 -38.31 8.12 7.73
N TYR A 452 -38.64 6.84 7.53
CA TYR A 452 -37.99 5.99 6.54
C TYR A 452 -38.67 6.13 5.17
N SER A 453 -37.86 6.35 4.14
CA SER A 453 -38.32 6.33 2.74
C SER A 453 -38.05 4.96 2.11
N GLU A 454 -38.88 4.55 1.15
CA GLU A 454 -38.78 3.28 0.40
C GLU A 454 -37.39 3.06 -0.26
N ASP A 455 -36.68 4.16 -0.56
CA ASP A 455 -35.33 4.15 -1.15
C ASP A 455 -34.16 4.18 -0.15
N ARG A 456 -34.41 4.56 1.12
CA ARG A 456 -33.38 4.68 2.18
C ARG A 456 -33.80 3.94 3.45
N CYS A 457 -34.36 2.74 3.29
CA CYS A 457 -34.63 1.87 4.42
C CYS A 457 -33.35 1.11 4.80
N PRO A 458 -32.79 1.32 6.01
CA PRO A 458 -31.72 0.47 6.52
C PRO A 458 -32.26 -0.94 6.75
N VAL A 459 -31.36 -1.91 6.87
CA VAL A 459 -31.74 -3.26 7.27
C VAL A 459 -32.06 -3.22 8.75
N LEU A 460 -33.31 -3.52 9.10
CA LEU A 460 -33.77 -3.51 10.49
C LEU A 460 -33.54 -4.91 11.08
N SER A 461 -33.19 -4.97 12.36
CA SER A 461 -33.18 -6.24 13.08
C SER A 461 -34.60 -6.69 13.42
N SER A 462 -34.81 -7.99 13.66
CA SER A 462 -36.12 -8.55 14.02
C SER A 462 -36.73 -7.87 15.25
N THR A 463 -35.92 -7.49 16.23
CA THR A 463 -36.35 -6.80 17.45
C THR A 463 -36.70 -5.33 17.20
N GLU A 464 -35.96 -4.64 16.32
CA GLU A 464 -36.29 -3.27 15.90
C GLU A 464 -37.58 -3.25 15.07
N MET A 465 -37.80 -4.23 14.18
CA MET A 465 -39.06 -4.34 13.44
C MET A 465 -40.25 -4.53 14.39
N ILE A 466 -40.12 -5.42 15.39
CA ILE A 466 -41.15 -5.64 16.41
C ILE A 466 -41.43 -4.35 17.20
N LYS A 467 -40.38 -3.64 17.63
CA LYS A 467 -40.53 -2.35 18.34
C LYS A 467 -41.20 -1.30 17.48
N LEU A 468 -40.80 -1.16 16.23
CA LEU A 468 -41.41 -0.20 15.29
C LEU A 468 -42.90 -0.48 15.09
N ILE A 469 -43.30 -1.75 14.94
CA ILE A 469 -44.71 -2.14 14.83
C ILE A 469 -45.45 -1.80 16.13
N CYS A 470 -44.86 -2.14 17.28
CA CYS A 470 -45.41 -1.87 18.60
C CYS A 470 -45.52 -0.37 18.94
N GLU A 471 -44.64 0.48 18.43
CA GLU A 471 -44.65 1.94 18.64
C GLU A 471 -45.61 2.67 17.68
N SER A 472 -45.82 2.11 16.49
CA SER A 472 -46.66 2.72 15.44
C SER A 472 -48.16 2.68 15.73
N ASN A 473 -48.55 1.85 16.70
CA ASN A 473 -49.93 1.58 17.10
C ASN A 473 -50.88 1.36 15.91
N SER A 474 -50.52 0.44 15.00
CA SER A 474 -51.30 0.15 13.81
C SER A 474 -52.55 -0.67 14.14
N GLN A 475 -53.73 -0.25 13.68
CA GLN A 475 -54.99 -1.03 13.80
C GLN A 475 -55.13 -2.14 12.74
N ARG A 476 -54.02 -2.62 12.16
CA ARG A 476 -54.06 -3.67 11.13
C ARG A 476 -53.67 -5.01 11.75
N GLU A 477 -54.57 -5.98 11.64
CA GLU A 477 -54.36 -7.39 12.00
C GLU A 477 -53.09 -7.99 11.35
N GLN A 478 -52.77 -7.59 10.12
CA GLN A 478 -51.60 -8.07 9.37
C GLN A 478 -50.27 -7.60 9.97
N ASP A 479 -50.22 -6.40 10.56
CA ASP A 479 -49.00 -5.84 11.13
C ASP A 479 -48.64 -6.58 12.45
N TYR A 480 -49.64 -6.93 13.27
CA TYR A 480 -49.42 -7.74 14.48
C TYR A 480 -49.08 -9.19 14.18
N LYS A 481 -49.70 -9.77 13.15
CA LYS A 481 -49.33 -11.09 12.66
C LYS A 481 -47.88 -11.12 12.18
N LEU A 482 -47.47 -10.12 11.39
CA LEU A 482 -46.08 -9.97 10.96
C LEU A 482 -45.13 -9.88 12.17
N ALA A 483 -45.50 -9.12 13.21
CA ALA A 483 -44.72 -9.03 14.44
C ALA A 483 -44.58 -10.40 15.13
N LEU A 484 -45.63 -11.23 15.14
CA LEU A 484 -45.60 -12.57 15.70
C LEU A 484 -44.79 -13.56 14.84
N ASP A 485 -44.81 -13.42 13.51
CA ASP A 485 -43.95 -14.21 12.61
C ASP A 485 -42.47 -13.83 12.81
N LEU A 486 -42.17 -12.54 13.06
CA LEU A 486 -40.83 -12.05 13.38
C LEU A 486 -40.28 -12.57 14.71
N VAL A 487 -41.14 -12.95 15.66
CA VAL A 487 -40.75 -13.54 16.96
C VAL A 487 -40.06 -14.89 16.78
N ALA A 488 -40.33 -15.63 15.70
CA ALA A 488 -39.62 -16.88 15.39
C ALA A 488 -38.12 -16.67 15.09
N PHE A 489 -37.73 -15.44 14.71
CA PHE A 489 -36.36 -15.08 14.36
C PHE A 489 -35.61 -14.33 15.48
N VAL A 490 -36.18 -14.25 16.69
CA VAL A 490 -35.57 -13.61 17.86
C VAL A 490 -34.95 -14.66 18.79
N GLN A 491 -33.92 -14.29 19.56
CA GLN A 491 -33.31 -15.17 20.56
C GLN A 491 -34.33 -15.68 21.59
N GLU A 492 -34.15 -16.94 22.00
CA GLU A 492 -35.12 -17.72 22.77
C GLU A 492 -35.48 -17.09 24.13
N GLU A 493 -34.53 -16.37 24.74
CA GLU A 493 -34.70 -15.66 26.02
C GLU A 493 -35.65 -14.44 25.93
N GLU A 494 -35.63 -13.72 24.81
CA GLU A 494 -36.46 -12.52 24.58
C GLU A 494 -37.79 -12.86 23.88
N ARG A 495 -37.93 -14.08 23.36
CA ARG A 495 -39.11 -14.54 22.60
C ARG A 495 -40.39 -14.48 23.45
N ALA A 496 -40.32 -14.94 24.69
CA ALA A 496 -41.48 -14.99 25.58
C ALA A 496 -41.93 -13.58 26.02
N THR A 497 -40.99 -12.68 26.32
CA THR A 497 -41.29 -11.30 26.73
C THR A 497 -41.84 -10.48 25.57
N LEU A 498 -41.21 -10.52 24.40
CA LEU A 498 -41.66 -9.77 23.23
C LEU A 498 -43.02 -10.27 22.71
N ARG A 499 -43.25 -11.59 22.74
CA ARG A 499 -44.55 -12.16 22.42
C ARG A 499 -45.64 -11.61 23.35
N ARG A 500 -45.39 -11.59 24.66
CA ARG A 500 -46.33 -11.00 25.63
C ARG A 500 -46.57 -9.52 25.37
N ASP A 501 -45.52 -8.76 25.05
CA ASP A 501 -45.63 -7.32 24.77
C ASP A 501 -46.44 -7.02 23.50
N ILE A 502 -46.25 -7.82 22.43
CA ILE A 502 -47.02 -7.70 21.19
C ILE A 502 -48.51 -7.94 21.47
N TRP A 503 -48.83 -9.02 22.19
CA TRP A 503 -50.22 -9.34 22.54
C TRP A 503 -50.83 -8.32 23.51
N ALA A 504 -50.07 -7.84 24.50
CA ALA A 504 -50.52 -6.81 25.43
C ALA A 504 -50.84 -5.49 24.71
N ARG A 505 -50.04 -5.10 23.71
CA ARG A 505 -50.28 -3.88 22.92
C ARG A 505 -51.44 -4.02 21.93
N ALA A 506 -51.67 -5.20 21.36
CA ALA A 506 -52.87 -5.47 20.59
C ALA A 506 -54.14 -5.28 21.45
N ILE A 507 -54.10 -5.76 22.69
CA ILE A 507 -55.19 -5.62 23.66
C ILE A 507 -55.42 -4.16 24.08
N ILE A 508 -54.37 -3.36 24.27
CA ILE A 508 -54.49 -1.94 24.68
C ILE A 508 -55.16 -1.07 23.60
N GLN A 509 -55.10 -1.48 22.32
CA GLN A 509 -55.75 -0.75 21.22
C GLN A 509 -57.22 -1.09 21.03
N ASP A 510 -57.66 -2.21 21.61
CA ASP A 510 -59.03 -2.65 21.58
C ASP A 510 -59.87 -1.88 22.63
N LYS A 511 -61.10 -1.50 22.27
CA LYS A 511 -62.05 -0.87 23.20
C LYS A 511 -62.91 -1.94 23.85
N TRP A 512 -62.59 -2.29 25.08
CA TRP A 512 -63.26 -3.35 25.85
C TRP A 512 -64.51 -2.84 26.60
N GLU A 513 -65.40 -2.14 25.90
CA GLU A 513 -66.68 -1.69 26.46
C GLU A 513 -67.80 -2.71 26.14
N CYS A 514 -68.40 -3.29 27.19
CA CYS A 514 -69.63 -4.06 27.04
C CYS A 514 -70.82 -3.10 26.93
N TYR A 515 -71.44 -3.01 25.75
CA TYR A 515 -72.75 -2.38 25.61
C TYR A 515 -73.86 -3.36 26.02
N ASP A 516 -74.81 -2.87 26.81
CA ASP A 516 -75.92 -3.68 27.34
C ASP A 516 -76.78 -4.21 26.16
N GLY A 517 -76.77 -5.53 25.94
CA GLY A 517 -77.52 -6.22 24.88
C GLY A 517 -76.75 -6.65 23.62
N ALA A 518 -75.42 -6.45 23.54
CA ALA A 518 -74.61 -6.93 22.41
C ALA A 518 -74.21 -8.41 22.58
N TYR A 519 -74.33 -9.21 21.50
CA TYR A 519 -73.85 -10.59 21.49
C TYR A 519 -72.32 -10.60 21.56
N ILE A 520 -71.77 -11.38 22.49
CA ILE A 520 -70.32 -11.46 22.75
C ILE A 520 -69.57 -11.88 21.47
N THR A 521 -70.18 -12.70 20.61
CA THR A 521 -69.62 -13.13 19.31
C THR A 521 -69.43 -12.00 18.30
N ASP A 522 -70.27 -10.96 18.35
CA ASP A 522 -70.15 -9.81 17.45
C ASP A 522 -69.08 -8.84 17.96
N ILE A 523 -69.02 -8.63 19.29
CA ILE A 523 -67.93 -7.89 19.93
C ILE A 523 -66.58 -8.60 19.68
N MET A 524 -66.54 -9.94 19.73
CA MET A 524 -65.34 -10.72 19.42
C MET A 524 -64.85 -10.53 17.98
N ARG A 525 -65.74 -10.36 17.00
CA ARG A 525 -65.33 -10.17 15.59
C ARG A 525 -64.72 -8.79 15.32
N ASP A 526 -65.06 -7.80 16.13
CA ASP A 526 -64.57 -6.42 15.97
C ASP A 526 -63.25 -6.14 16.70
N LEU A 527 -62.83 -7.05 17.58
CA LEU A 527 -61.59 -6.93 18.36
C LEU A 527 -60.37 -7.40 17.56
N LEU A 528 -59.30 -6.59 17.54
CA LEU A 528 -58.05 -6.88 16.82
C LEU A 528 -57.39 -8.16 17.34
N PHE A 529 -57.50 -8.43 18.64
CA PHE A 529 -56.99 -9.67 19.23
C PHE A 529 -57.57 -10.93 18.57
N PHE A 530 -58.89 -10.98 18.37
CA PHE A 530 -59.56 -12.15 17.80
C PHE A 530 -59.44 -12.22 16.28
N GLN A 531 -59.35 -11.08 15.60
CA GLN A 531 -59.04 -11.02 14.17
C GLN A 531 -57.64 -11.61 13.86
N VAL A 532 -56.63 -11.29 14.68
CA VAL A 532 -55.28 -11.88 14.55
C VAL A 532 -55.31 -13.40 14.80
N VAL A 533 -56.11 -13.86 15.76
CA VAL A 533 -56.30 -15.30 16.05
C VAL A 533 -57.02 -16.01 14.90
N GLU A 534 -58.05 -15.40 14.30
CA GLU A 534 -58.75 -15.92 13.14
C GLU A 534 -57.83 -16.01 11.92
N LEU A 535 -56.99 -14.99 11.68
CA LEU A 535 -55.97 -15.02 10.64
C LEU A 535 -54.86 -16.07 10.88
N ALA A 536 -54.55 -16.39 12.14
CA ALA A 536 -53.61 -17.47 12.47
C ALA A 536 -54.24 -18.84 12.19
N PHE A 537 -55.51 -19.01 12.55
CA PHE A 537 -56.28 -20.23 12.28
C PHE A 537 -56.44 -20.51 10.78
N LEU A 538 -56.76 -19.48 9.98
CA LEU A 538 -56.89 -19.61 8.53
C LEU A 538 -55.60 -20.01 7.80
N GLN A 539 -54.43 -19.83 8.43
CA GLN A 539 -53.14 -20.21 7.89
C GLN A 539 -52.57 -21.52 8.48
N ASN A 540 -53.40 -22.30 9.19
CA ASN A 540 -53.04 -23.59 9.79
C ASN A 540 -51.92 -23.53 10.85
N TYR A 541 -51.80 -22.43 11.60
CA TYR A 541 -50.90 -22.39 12.75
C TYR A 541 -51.51 -23.11 13.96
N ASP A 542 -50.69 -23.82 14.74
CA ASP A 542 -51.11 -24.42 16.01
C ASP A 542 -51.43 -23.33 17.04
N LEU A 543 -52.72 -23.07 17.24
CA LEU A 543 -53.24 -22.03 18.14
C LEU A 543 -52.78 -22.21 19.59
N ASN A 544 -52.51 -23.45 20.02
CA ASN A 544 -51.98 -23.76 21.35
C ASN A 544 -50.52 -23.31 21.53
N GLU A 545 -49.72 -23.33 20.46
CA GLU A 545 -48.34 -22.85 20.52
C GLU A 545 -48.26 -21.35 20.23
N PHE A 546 -49.24 -20.80 19.50
CA PHE A 546 -49.33 -19.41 19.04
C PHE A 546 -49.96 -18.44 20.06
N MET A 547 -50.90 -18.89 20.91
CA MET A 547 -51.50 -18.06 21.97
C MET A 547 -50.75 -18.19 23.32
N PRO A 548 -50.42 -17.08 24.01
CA PRO A 548 -49.91 -17.12 25.37
C PRO A 548 -50.98 -17.64 26.33
N SER A 549 -50.58 -18.20 27.46
CA SER A 549 -51.53 -18.55 28.53
C SER A 549 -52.18 -17.29 29.12
N ILE A 550 -53.43 -17.41 29.57
CA ILE A 550 -54.19 -16.30 30.19
C ILE A 550 -53.41 -15.74 31.39
N ASP A 551 -52.75 -16.60 32.16
CA ASP A 551 -51.96 -16.23 33.34
C ASP A 551 -50.67 -15.48 32.98
N GLU A 552 -50.05 -15.77 31.83
CA GLU A 552 -48.85 -15.05 31.34
C GLU A 552 -49.19 -13.67 30.76
N LEU A 553 -50.37 -13.52 30.15
CA LEU A 553 -50.89 -12.24 29.68
C LEU A 553 -51.22 -11.30 30.84
N LEU A 554 -51.83 -11.83 31.91
CA LEU A 554 -52.19 -11.08 33.11
C LEU A 554 -51.00 -10.67 34.00
N GLN A 555 -49.80 -11.22 33.75
CA GLN A 555 -48.56 -10.87 34.44
C GLN A 555 -47.80 -9.70 33.79
N SER A 556 -48.22 -9.22 32.61
CA SER A 556 -47.56 -8.09 31.94
C SER A 556 -47.82 -6.76 32.66
N GLU A 557 -46.76 -6.00 32.93
CA GLU A 557 -46.83 -4.68 33.58
C GLU A 557 -47.58 -3.63 32.76
N LEU A 558 -47.71 -3.84 31.43
CA LEU A 558 -48.38 -2.93 30.50
C LEU A 558 -49.91 -2.97 30.61
N LEU A 559 -50.49 -4.00 31.23
CA LEU A 559 -51.94 -4.21 31.33
C LEU A 559 -52.52 -3.77 32.68
N ASN A 560 -51.71 -3.17 33.56
CA ASN A 560 -52.13 -2.79 34.92
C ASN A 560 -53.37 -1.86 34.94
N ASP A 561 -53.55 -1.00 33.94
CA ASP A 561 -54.69 -0.06 33.87
C ASP A 561 -56.02 -0.71 33.46
N ILE A 562 -55.98 -1.87 32.77
CA ILE A 562 -57.18 -2.57 32.23
C ILE A 562 -57.49 -3.83 33.04
N ARG A 563 -56.50 -4.33 33.79
CA ARG A 563 -56.57 -5.56 34.61
C ARG A 563 -57.72 -5.56 35.62
N ASP A 564 -58.07 -4.39 36.14
CA ASP A 564 -59.11 -4.21 37.18
C ASP A 564 -60.54 -4.10 36.61
N SER A 565 -60.71 -4.15 35.28
CA SER A 565 -62.04 -4.12 34.65
C SER A 565 -62.67 -5.53 34.57
N ASP A 566 -63.78 -5.73 35.27
CA ASP A 566 -64.54 -7.00 35.26
C ASP A 566 -65.03 -7.39 33.85
N SER A 567 -65.35 -6.40 33.01
CA SER A 567 -65.79 -6.60 31.62
C SER A 567 -64.67 -7.19 30.75
N PHE A 568 -63.44 -6.74 30.95
CA PHE A 568 -62.27 -7.22 30.22
C PHE A 568 -61.96 -8.68 30.56
N GLN A 569 -61.94 -9.04 31.85
CA GLN A 569 -61.68 -10.42 32.27
C GLN A 569 -62.78 -11.39 31.80
N TYR A 570 -64.03 -10.92 31.77
CA TYR A 570 -65.16 -11.71 31.27
C TYR A 570 -65.05 -11.96 29.76
N ILE A 571 -64.83 -10.92 28.94
CA ILE A 571 -64.72 -11.07 27.48
C ILE A 571 -63.49 -11.93 27.11
N LEU A 572 -62.36 -11.75 27.80
CA LEU A 572 -61.15 -12.52 27.55
C LEU A 572 -61.36 -14.01 27.86
N ARG A 573 -61.90 -14.36 29.04
CA ARG A 573 -62.20 -15.76 29.39
C ARG A 573 -63.23 -16.39 28.45
N ALA A 574 -64.30 -15.67 28.12
CA ALA A 574 -65.30 -16.14 27.17
C ALA A 574 -64.71 -16.36 25.77
N GLY A 575 -63.78 -15.50 25.34
CA GLY A 575 -63.09 -15.62 24.06
C GLY A 575 -62.12 -16.80 24.00
N TYR A 576 -61.34 -17.03 25.06
CA TYR A 576 -60.49 -18.23 25.16
C TYR A 576 -61.34 -19.52 25.14
N GLU A 577 -62.48 -19.55 25.84
CA GLU A 577 -63.40 -20.69 25.76
C GLU A 577 -63.96 -20.91 24.36
N HIS A 578 -64.27 -19.84 23.62
CA HIS A 578 -64.75 -19.93 22.25
C HIS A 578 -63.67 -20.44 21.28
N VAL A 579 -62.45 -19.93 21.39
CA VAL A 579 -61.31 -20.39 20.57
C VAL A 579 -60.98 -21.85 20.87
N MET A 580 -60.98 -22.25 22.15
CA MET A 580 -60.77 -23.64 22.56
C MET A 580 -61.85 -24.59 22.03
N ARG A 581 -63.10 -24.11 21.92
CA ARG A 581 -64.17 -24.88 21.27
C ARG A 581 -64.00 -24.98 19.76
N MET A 582 -63.49 -23.94 19.09
CA MET A 582 -63.20 -23.97 17.65
C MET A 582 -62.00 -24.87 17.30
N THR A 583 -61.02 -25.02 18.19
CA THR A 583 -59.88 -25.94 18.01
C THR A 583 -60.21 -27.40 18.32
N ALA A 584 -61.28 -27.67 19.07
CA ALA A 584 -61.69 -29.02 19.48
C ALA A 584 -62.61 -29.72 18.47
N THR A 585 -63.08 -28.99 17.45
CA THR A 585 -63.81 -29.50 16.28
C THR A 585 -62.88 -29.64 15.10
#